data_AF-A0A811APC3-F1
#
_entry.id   AF-A0A811APC3-F1
#
_cell.length_a   1.000
_cell.length_b   1.000
_cell.length_c   1.000
_cell.angle_alpha   90.00
_cell.angle_beta   90.00
_cell.angle_gamma   90.00
#
_symmetry.space_group_name_H-M   'P 1'
#
loop_
_entity.id
_entity.type
_entity.pdbx_description
1 polymer ?
#
loop_
_entity_poly.entity_id
_entity_poly.type
_entity_poly.pdbx_seq_one_letter_code
_entity_poly.pdbx_strand_id
1 'polypeptide(L)' 'MTLAAITMTAPEAASPVQMYRATYSPDDNKLRLYAASRLDPETYKSA' A
#
# COMPACT_ATOMS: atom_id res chain seq x y z
N MET A 1 -26.70 -31.65 -21.84
CA MET A 1 -25.46 -30.85 -22.02
C MET A 1 -25.78 -29.43 -21.56
N THR A 2 -25.37 -29.05 -20.35
CA THR A 2 -25.62 -27.72 -19.80
C THR A 2 -24.26 -27.04 -19.68
N LEU A 3 -24.00 -26.01 -20.48
CA LEU A 3 -22.76 -25.24 -20.44
C LEU A 3 -22.78 -24.35 -19.19
N ALA A 4 -21.84 -24.54 -18.27
CA ALA A 4 -21.68 -23.65 -17.12
C ALA A 4 -21.19 -22.28 -17.62
N ALA A 5 -21.93 -21.23 -17.31
CA ALA A 5 -21.56 -19.86 -17.63
C ALA A 5 -20.29 -19.49 -16.86
N ILE A 6 -19.22 -19.18 -17.60
CA ILE A 6 -17.98 -18.66 -17.03
C ILE A 6 -18.29 -17.27 -16.49
N THR A 7 -18.49 -17.19 -15.17
CA THR A 7 -18.63 -15.91 -14.48
C THR A 7 -17.27 -15.22 -14.54
N MET A 8 -17.16 -14.14 -15.30
CA MET A 8 -16.00 -13.26 -15.25
C MET A 8 -15.99 -12.57 -13.88
N THR A 9 -15.23 -13.12 -12.92
CA THR A 9 -14.91 -12.42 -11.68
C THR A 9 -14.25 -11.10 -12.05
N ALA A 10 -14.83 -9.98 -11.60
CA ALA A 10 -14.28 -8.64 -11.77
C ALA A 10 -12.80 -8.64 -11.33
N PRO A 11 -11.92 -7.83 -11.94
CA PRO A 11 -10.53 -7.76 -11.51
C PRO A 11 -10.52 -7.45 -10.01
N GLU A 12 -9.96 -8.38 -9.25
CA GLU A 12 -9.64 -8.21 -7.83
C GLU A 12 -9.11 -6.79 -7.67
N ALA A 13 -9.82 -5.95 -6.92
CA ALA A 13 -9.51 -4.54 -6.78
C ALA A 13 -8.01 -4.44 -6.45
N ALA A 14 -7.23 -3.96 -7.42
CA ALA A 14 -5.78 -3.96 -7.30
C ALA A 14 -5.43 -3.29 -5.97
N SER A 15 -4.77 -4.04 -5.09
CA SER A 15 -4.35 -3.50 -3.79
C SER A 15 -3.64 -2.16 -4.06
N PRO A 16 -3.99 -1.08 -3.33
CA PRO A 16 -3.46 0.24 -3.62
C PRO A 16 -1.93 0.16 -3.64
N VAL A 17 -1.32 0.71 -4.71
CA VAL A 17 0.13 0.74 -4.85
C VAL A 17 0.70 1.53 -3.68
N GLN A 18 1.24 0.81 -2.70
CA GLN A 18 1.81 1.43 -1.53
C GLN A 18 3.17 2.02 -1.88
N MET A 19 3.22 3.34 -1.95
CA MET A 19 4.45 4.07 -2.18
C MET A 19 5.24 4.13 -0.88
N TYR A 20 6.56 3.94 -0.94
CA TYR A 20 7.45 4.01 0.21
C TYR A 20 8.53 5.06 0.00
N ARG A 21 8.91 5.74 1.09
CA ARG A 21 10.04 6.65 1.14
C ARG A 21 11.14 6.04 1.98
N ALA A 22 12.37 6.06 1.49
CA ALA A 22 13.53 5.53 2.20
C ALA A 22 14.41 6.66 2.75
N THR A 23 14.98 6.45 3.93
CA THR A 23 16.10 7.24 4.46
C THR A 23 17.23 6.31 4.85
N TYR A 24 18.44 6.65 4.45
CA TYR A 24 19.64 5.94 4.89
C TYR A 24 20.22 6.63 6.11
N SER A 25 20.53 5.84 7.14
CA SER A 25 21.25 6.32 8.31
C SER A 25 22.67 5.78 8.29
N PRO A 26 23.69 6.64 8.14
CA PRO A 26 25.08 6.20 8.11
C PRO A 26 25.56 5.67 9.46
N ASP A 27 24.98 6.14 10.57
CA ASP A 27 25.37 5.77 11.94
C ASP A 27 25.19 4.27 12.21
N ASP A 28 24.11 3.68 11.68
CA ASP A 28 23.79 2.26 11.86
C ASP A 28 23.99 1.43 10.58
N ASN A 29 24.38 2.05 9.44
CA ASN A 29 24.36 1.46 8.10
C ASN A 29 23.01 0.77 7.76
N LYS A 30 21.90 1.45 8.05
CA LYS A 30 20.54 0.91 7.87
C LYS A 30 19.66 1.80 7.00
N LEU A 31 18.83 1.14 6.19
CA LEU A 31 17.74 1.78 5.45
C LEU A 31 16.45 1.72 6.28
N ARG A 32 15.84 2.89 6.49
CA ARG A 32 14.54 3.05 7.15
C ARG A 32 13.49 3.39 6.09
N LEU A 33 12.47 2.54 5.95
CA LEU A 33 11.38 2.68 4.98
C LEU A 33 10.11 3.17 5.68
N TYR A 34 9.49 4.20 5.12
CA TYR A 34 8.22 4.76 5.59
C TYR A 34 7.18 4.63 4.49
N ALA A 35 5.97 4.24 4.86
CA ALA A 35 4.81 4.37 3.98
C ALA A 35 4.63 5.85 3.59
N ALA A 36 4.63 6.16 2.30
CA ALA A 36 4.32 7.51 1.82
C ALA A 36 2.83 7.84 2.04
N SER A 37 1.97 6.83 1.94
CA SER A 37 0.54 6.93 2.22
C SER A 37 0.25 6.78 3.72
N ARG A 38 0.66 7.74 4.56
CA ARG A 38 0.27 7.80 5.99
C ARG A 38 0.15 9.21 6.58
N LEU A 39 0.12 10.24 5.74
CA LEU A 39 -0.12 11.60 6.20
C LEU A 39 -1.55 12.03 5.85
N ASP A 40 -2.53 11.36 6.45
CA ASP A 40 -3.88 11.93 6.48
C ASP A 40 -3.90 13.00 7.59
N PRO A 41 -4.14 14.28 7.27
CA PRO A 41 -4.04 15.38 8.23
C PRO A 41 -4.99 15.24 9.43
N GLU A 42 -6.00 14.36 9.36
CA GLU A 42 -6.87 14.05 10.50
C GLU A 42 -6.14 13.33 11.64
N THR A 43 -5.10 12.53 11.35
CA THR A 43 -4.39 11.75 12.39
C THR A 43 -3.43 12.61 13.23
N TYR A 44 -2.99 13.76 12.71
CA TYR A 44 -2.06 14.67 13.42
C TYR A 44 -2.78 15.72 14.28
N LYS A 45 -4.12 15.80 14.22
CA LYS A 45 -4.92 16.80 14.95
C LYS A 45 -5.29 16.39 16.38
N SER A 46 -4.84 15.23 16.85
CA SER A 46 -5.10 14.73 18.21
C SER A 46 -3.82 14.52 18.99
N ALA A 47 -2.97 15.54 19.05
CA ALA A 47 -1.83 15.62 19.97
C ALA A 47 -1.94 16.89 20.82
#